data_AF-A0A377J148-F1
#
_entry.id   AF-A0A377J148-F1
#
_cell.length_a   1.000
_cell.length_b   1.000
_cell.length_c   1.000
_cell.angle_alpha   90.00
_cell.angle_beta   90.00
_cell.angle_gamma   90.00
#
_symmetry.space_group_name_H-M   'P 1'
#
loop_
_entity.id
_entity.type
_entity.pdbx_description
1 polymer ?
#
loop_
_entity_poly.entity_id
_entity_poly.type
_entity_poly.pdbx_seq_one_letter_code
_entity_poly.pdbx_strand_id
1 'polypeptide(L)'
;MEFTIQKSVELGVSAITPLWSERCGVKLDGDRLAKKLQQWQKIAISACEQCGRNQIPLIRPLMKLADWCAEQDGSLKLNLHPRASYSIKTLPTPPAAGVRLLIGSEGGLSAEEIAQTAQLGFTDVLLGPRVLRTETAALSAITALQLTFGDLG
;
A
#
# COMPACT_ATOMS: atom_id res chain seq x y z
N MET A 1 -7.24 0.10 9.67
CA MET A 1 -7.05 -0.94 8.63
C MET A 1 -8.35 -1.26 7.90
N GLU A 2 -9.44 -1.56 8.60
CA GLU A 2 -10.76 -1.81 7.98
C GLU A 2 -11.19 -0.66 7.07
N PHE A 3 -11.05 0.59 7.53
CA PHE A 3 -11.30 1.80 6.75
C PHE A 3 -10.39 1.90 5.52
N THR A 4 -9.08 1.65 5.69
CA THR A 4 -8.10 1.62 4.59
C THR A 4 -8.49 0.62 3.52
N ILE A 5 -8.89 -0.60 3.89
CA ILE A 5 -9.29 -1.63 2.92
C ILE A 5 -10.52 -1.18 2.15
N GLN A 6 -11.58 -0.80 2.86
CA GLN A 6 -12.83 -0.36 2.23
C GLN A 6 -12.56 0.76 1.19
N LYS A 7 -11.84 1.80 1.60
CA LYS A 7 -11.59 2.96 0.72
C LYS A 7 -10.56 2.68 -0.36
N SER A 8 -9.57 1.83 -0.13
CA SER A 8 -8.64 1.42 -1.19
C SER A 8 -9.33 0.59 -2.27
N VAL A 9 -10.31 -0.25 -1.88
CA VAL A 9 -11.14 -1.01 -2.84
C VAL A 9 -12.00 -0.05 -3.67
N GLU A 10 -12.66 0.92 -3.05
CA GLU A 10 -13.42 1.96 -3.76
C GLU A 10 -12.54 2.74 -4.75
N LEU A 11 -11.28 3.02 -4.37
CA LEU A 11 -10.29 3.71 -5.21
C LEU A 11 -9.54 2.81 -6.20
N GLY A 12 -10.03 1.60 -6.46
CA GLY A 12 -9.54 0.77 -7.57
C GLY A 12 -8.27 -0.05 -7.29
N VAL A 13 -7.82 -0.21 -6.04
CA VAL A 13 -6.64 -1.06 -5.74
C VAL A 13 -6.86 -2.51 -6.21
N SER A 14 -5.83 -3.16 -6.74
CA SER A 14 -5.92 -4.54 -7.26
C SER A 14 -5.61 -5.62 -6.22
N ALA A 15 -4.75 -5.33 -5.25
CA ALA A 15 -4.39 -6.23 -4.16
C ALA A 15 -3.92 -5.44 -2.93
N ILE A 16 -4.10 -6.02 -1.75
CA ILE A 16 -3.60 -5.46 -0.49
C ILE A 16 -2.83 -6.54 0.26
N THR A 17 -1.56 -6.28 0.56
CA THR A 17 -0.77 -7.13 1.46
C THR A 17 -0.65 -6.45 2.82
N PRO A 18 -1.21 -7.00 3.90
CA PRO A 18 -0.89 -6.54 5.23
C PRO A 18 0.58 -6.88 5.54
N LEU A 19 1.32 -5.93 6.10
CA LEU A 19 2.73 -6.09 6.41
C LEU A 19 2.99 -6.07 7.91
N TRP A 20 3.93 -6.90 8.33
CA TRP A 20 4.58 -6.80 9.62
C TRP A 20 5.92 -6.09 9.46
N SER A 21 6.10 -4.99 10.20
CA SER A 21 7.34 -4.21 10.29
C SER A 21 7.81 -4.17 11.74
N GLU A 22 9.09 -3.84 11.95
CA GLU A 22 9.70 -3.82 13.28
C GLU A 22 8.97 -2.89 14.26
N ARG A 23 8.55 -1.73 13.77
CA ARG A 23 7.82 -0.71 14.56
C ARG A 23 6.30 -0.91 14.54
N CYS A 24 5.82 -2.02 14.01
CA CYS A 24 4.41 -2.38 14.10
C CYS A 24 4.12 -2.93 15.50
N GLY A 25 3.39 -2.15 16.32
CA GLY A 25 3.08 -2.50 17.72
C GLY A 25 2.09 -3.66 17.89
N VAL A 26 1.67 -4.33 16.81
CA VAL A 26 0.64 -5.38 16.86
C VAL A 26 1.22 -6.73 16.48
N LYS A 27 1.23 -7.66 17.44
CA LYS A 27 1.41 -9.10 17.16
C LYS A 27 0.05 -9.71 16.83
N LEU A 28 -0.14 -10.04 15.56
CA LEU A 28 -1.26 -10.88 15.08
C LEU A 28 -0.69 -12.25 14.74
N ASP A 29 -1.08 -13.29 15.47
CA ASP A 29 -0.64 -14.66 15.28
C ASP A 29 -1.81 -15.64 15.18
N GLY A 30 -1.52 -16.81 14.59
CA GLY A 30 -2.41 -17.97 14.50
C GLY A 30 -3.83 -17.65 14.04
N ASP A 31 -4.80 -18.19 14.77
CA ASP A 31 -6.23 -18.08 14.46
C ASP A 31 -6.75 -16.65 14.42
N ARG A 32 -6.15 -15.75 15.21
CA ARG A 32 -6.57 -14.34 15.26
C ARG A 32 -6.25 -13.63 13.95
N LEU A 33 -5.07 -13.90 13.39
CA LEU A 33 -4.67 -13.38 12.08
C LEU A 33 -5.57 -13.94 10.98
N ALA A 34 -5.83 -15.25 10.98
CA ALA A 34 -6.70 -15.89 9.99
C ALA A 34 -8.11 -15.28 9.98
N LYS A 35 -8.71 -15.09 11.17
CA LYS A 35 -10.02 -14.43 11.31
C LYS A 35 -10.00 -12.99 10.81
N LYS A 36 -8.92 -12.25 11.07
CA LYS A 36 -8.76 -10.86 10.58
C LYS A 36 -8.65 -10.80 9.06
N LEU A 37 -7.85 -11.66 8.44
CA LEU A 37 -7.74 -11.74 6.98
C LEU A 37 -9.11 -12.06 6.34
N GLN A 38 -9.86 -13.01 6.91
CA GLN A 38 -11.22 -13.31 6.44
C GLN A 38 -12.17 -12.10 6.60
N GLN A 39 -12.11 -11.39 7.72
CA GLN A 39 -12.89 -10.18 7.95
C GLN A 39 -12.57 -9.11 6.91
N TRP A 40 -11.29 -8.90 6.63
CA TRP A 40 -10.81 -7.94 5.64
C TRP A 40 -11.21 -8.30 4.21
N GLN A 41 -11.17 -9.58 3.84
CA GLN A 41 -11.67 -10.03 2.55
C GLN A 41 -13.18 -9.78 2.42
N LYS A 42 -13.97 -9.99 3.48
CA LYS A 42 -15.41 -9.64 3.48
C LYS A 42 -15.65 -8.15 3.28
N ILE A 43 -14.83 -7.29 3.88
CA ILE A 43 -14.90 -5.83 3.67
C ILE A 43 -14.59 -5.49 2.21
N ALA A 44 -13.58 -6.13 1.61
CA ALA A 44 -13.27 -5.94 0.19
C ALA A 44 -14.43 -6.37 -0.72
N ILE A 45 -15.06 -7.52 -0.45
CA ILE A 45 -16.25 -7.99 -1.18
C ILE A 45 -17.38 -6.96 -1.07
N SER A 46 -17.73 -6.53 0.15
CA SER A 46 -18.81 -5.56 0.37
C SER A 46 -18.52 -4.19 -0.25
N ALA A 47 -17.27 -3.75 -0.26
CA ALA A 47 -16.86 -2.52 -0.94
C ALA A 47 -17.02 -2.64 -2.46
N CYS A 48 -16.65 -3.79 -3.06
CA CYS A 48 -16.89 -4.07 -4.47
C CYS A 48 -18.38 -4.03 -4.84
N GLU A 49 -19.23 -4.66 -4.02
CA GLU A 49 -20.70 -4.62 -4.20
C GLU A 49 -21.23 -3.18 -4.18
N GLN A 50 -20.69 -2.33 -3.30
CA GLN A 50 -21.13 -0.93 -3.17
C GLN A 50 -20.64 -0.04 -4.32
N CYS A 51 -19.38 -0.18 -4.75
CA CYS A 51 -18.78 0.67 -5.78
C CYS A 51 -18.95 0.13 -7.21
N GLY A 52 -19.55 -1.04 -7.39
CA GLY A 52 -19.82 -1.65 -8.70
C GLY A 52 -18.62 -2.34 -9.35
N ARG A 53 -17.55 -2.65 -8.59
CA ARG A 53 -16.40 -3.40 -9.11
C ARG A 53 -16.74 -4.89 -9.25
N ASN A 54 -16.60 -5.42 -10.46
CA ASN A 54 -16.80 -6.85 -10.76
C ASN A 54 -15.55 -7.72 -10.56
N GLN A 55 -14.44 -7.13 -10.09
CA GLN A 55 -13.22 -7.85 -9.74
C GLN A 55 -12.86 -7.50 -8.29
N ILE A 56 -12.85 -8.53 -7.44
CA ILE A 56 -12.61 -8.39 -6.01
C ILE A 56 -11.09 -8.41 -5.77
N PRO A 57 -10.51 -7.37 -5.16
CA PRO A 57 -9.08 -7.36 -4.89
C PRO A 57 -8.72 -8.42 -3.85
N LEU A 58 -7.55 -9.02 -4.03
CA LEU A 58 -7.03 -10.03 -3.12
C LEU A 58 -6.46 -9.38 -1.86
N ILE A 59 -6.96 -9.77 -0.69
CA ILE A 59 -6.27 -9.53 0.58
C ILE A 59 -5.27 -10.66 0.80
N ARG A 60 -3.98 -10.38 0.57
CA ARG A 60 -2.91 -11.37 0.66
C ARG A 60 -2.62 -11.76 2.11
N PRO A 61 -1.97 -12.92 2.35
CA PRO A 61 -1.47 -13.28 3.68
C PRO A 61 -0.55 -12.20 4.26
N LEU A 62 -0.45 -12.14 5.59
CA LEU A 62 0.52 -11.29 6.27
C LEU A 62 1.94 -11.65 5.83
N MET A 63 2.72 -10.65 5.44
CA MET A 63 4.12 -10.82 5.08
C MET A 63 5.00 -9.95 5.96
N LYS A 64 6.26 -10.36 6.17
CA LYS A 64 7.27 -9.43 6.68
C LYS A 64 7.57 -8.39 5.60
N LEU A 65 7.88 -7.17 6.02
CA LEU A 65 8.21 -6.08 5.10
C LEU A 65 9.34 -6.46 4.15
N ALA A 66 10.43 -7.04 4.67
CA ALA A 66 11.58 -7.46 3.86
C ALA A 66 11.19 -8.45 2.75
N ASP A 67 10.39 -9.48 3.09
CA ASP A 67 9.94 -10.50 2.15
C ASP A 67 9.06 -9.89 1.04
N TRP A 68 8.15 -8.99 1.41
CA TRP A 68 7.27 -8.32 0.44
C TRP A 68 8.04 -7.35 -0.47
N CYS A 69 9.02 -6.61 0.07
CA CYS A 69 9.86 -5.71 -0.70
C CYS A 69 10.74 -6.47 -1.71
N ALA A 70 11.14 -7.70 -1.38
CA ALA A 70 12.01 -8.53 -2.22
C ALA A 70 11.29 -9.15 -3.43
N GLU A 71 9.95 -9.20 -3.45
CA GLU A 71 9.19 -9.73 -4.58
C GLU A 71 9.48 -8.96 -5.87
N GLN A 72 9.67 -9.68 -6.97
CA GLN A 72 9.94 -9.12 -8.30
C GLN A 72 8.83 -9.55 -9.25
N ASP A 73 7.96 -8.61 -9.62
CA ASP A 73 6.85 -8.81 -10.56
C ASP A 73 6.86 -7.78 -11.70
N GLY A 74 7.94 -7.00 -11.81
CA GLY A 74 8.12 -5.95 -12.82
C GLY A 74 7.36 -4.66 -12.53
N SER A 75 6.68 -4.54 -11.38
CA SER A 75 6.00 -3.31 -10.97
C SER A 75 6.97 -2.22 -10.52
N LEU A 76 6.54 -0.96 -10.64
CA LEU A 76 7.25 0.18 -10.05
C LEU A 76 7.05 0.18 -8.54
N LYS A 77 8.12 0.03 -7.78
CA LYS A 77 8.11 0.02 -6.32
C LYS A 77 8.23 1.45 -5.78
N LEU A 78 7.25 1.87 -4.99
CA LEU A 78 7.15 3.21 -4.41
C LEU A 78 7.04 3.13 -2.89
N ASN A 79 7.68 4.07 -2.20
CA ASN A 79 7.52 4.31 -0.78
C ASN A 79 7.41 5.83 -0.53
N LEU A 80 6.72 6.20 0.55
CA LEU A 80 6.58 7.60 0.91
C LEU A 80 7.73 8.06 1.80
N HIS A 81 8.44 9.11 1.38
CA HIS A 81 9.57 9.65 2.13
C HIS A 81 9.56 11.19 2.12
N PRO A 82 9.69 11.88 3.28
CA PRO A 82 9.63 13.34 3.36
C PRO A 82 10.73 14.09 2.59
N ARG A 83 11.82 13.39 2.24
CA ARG A 83 12.96 13.96 1.49
C ARG A 83 13.06 13.43 0.06
N ALA A 84 11.99 12.81 -0.44
CA ALA A 84 11.92 12.30 -1.80
C ALA A 84 12.11 13.42 -2.83
N SER A 85 12.82 13.13 -3.92
CA SER A 85 12.97 14.05 -5.06
C SER A 85 11.78 13.97 -6.02
N TYR A 86 11.08 12.83 -6.07
CA TYR A 86 9.90 12.65 -6.91
C TYR A 86 8.63 13.01 -6.15
N SER A 87 7.63 13.50 -6.88
CA SER A 87 6.23 13.49 -6.48
C SER A 87 5.48 12.52 -7.38
N ILE A 88 4.27 12.09 -7.00
CA ILE A 88 3.46 11.19 -7.86
C ILE A 88 3.27 11.79 -9.26
N LYS A 89 3.09 13.12 -9.35
CA LYS A 89 2.92 13.85 -10.61
C LYS A 89 4.17 13.86 -11.50
N THR A 90 5.35 13.69 -10.93
CA THR A 90 6.64 13.74 -11.64
C THR A 90 7.28 12.37 -11.81
N LEU A 91 6.58 11.29 -11.42
CA LEU A 91 7.02 9.93 -11.69
C LEU A 91 6.99 9.66 -13.20
N PRO A 92 7.93 8.86 -13.73
CA PRO A 92 7.79 8.30 -15.07
C PRO A 92 6.55 7.41 -15.13
N THR A 93 6.02 7.21 -16.35
CA THR A 93 4.90 6.30 -16.57
C THR A 93 5.21 4.91 -15.98
N PRO A 94 4.34 4.39 -15.10
CA PRO A 94 4.54 3.05 -14.55
C PRO A 94 4.60 1.97 -15.64
N PRO A 95 5.32 0.86 -15.40
CA PRO A 95 5.31 -0.28 -16.30
C PRO A 95 3.93 -0.93 -16.37
N ALA A 96 3.69 -1.78 -17.37
CA ALA A 96 2.43 -2.50 -17.53
C ALA A 96 2.05 -3.38 -16.32
N ALA A 97 3.05 -3.80 -15.53
CA ALA A 97 2.85 -4.53 -14.28
C ALA A 97 2.30 -3.65 -13.13
N GLY A 98 2.21 -2.33 -13.33
CA GLY A 98 1.62 -1.39 -12.39
C GLY A 98 2.58 -0.92 -11.31
N VAL A 99 2.02 -0.63 -10.13
CA VAL A 99 2.71 0.00 -9.00
C VAL A 99 2.57 -0.82 -7.73
N ARG A 100 3.67 -0.95 -6.98
CA ARG A 100 3.70 -1.42 -5.60
C ARG A 100 3.92 -0.25 -4.67
N LEU A 101 2.90 0.10 -3.90
CA LEU A 101 2.95 1.20 -2.95
C LEU A 101 3.14 0.68 -1.52
N LEU A 102 4.27 1.01 -0.91
CA LEU A 102 4.55 0.75 0.50
C LEU A 102 4.05 1.91 1.37
N ILE A 103 3.17 1.60 2.31
CA ILE A 103 2.73 2.52 3.36
C ILE A 103 3.18 1.94 4.71
N GLY A 104 4.09 2.64 5.39
CA GLY A 104 4.55 2.28 6.73
C GLY A 104 3.47 2.48 7.79
N SER A 105 3.69 1.93 8.99
CA SER A 105 2.82 2.18 10.14
C SER A 105 3.02 3.59 10.72
N GLU A 106 2.21 3.97 11.72
CA GLU A 106 2.39 5.23 12.46
C GLU A 106 3.79 5.38 13.09
N GLY A 107 4.47 4.27 13.41
CA GLY A 107 5.85 4.26 13.92
C GLY A 107 6.91 4.52 12.85
N GLY A 108 6.50 4.62 11.58
CA GLY A 108 7.38 4.66 10.43
C GLY A 108 8.14 3.35 10.22
N LEU A 109 9.15 3.43 9.36
CA LEU A 109 10.09 2.34 9.09
C LEU A 109 11.35 2.52 9.95
N SER A 110 11.99 1.41 10.32
CA SER A 110 13.32 1.46 10.93
C SER A 110 14.39 1.88 9.92
N ALA A 111 15.57 2.29 10.38
CA ALA A 111 16.66 2.68 9.49
C ALA A 111 17.08 1.52 8.56
N GLU A 112 17.02 0.29 9.06
CA GLU A 112 17.31 -0.92 8.30
C GLU A 112 16.24 -1.17 7.22
N GLU A 113 14.96 -1.02 7.55
CA GLU A 113 13.86 -1.15 6.59
C GLU A 113 13.94 -0.09 5.47
N ILE A 114 14.30 1.15 5.82
CA ILE A 114 14.54 2.22 4.83
C ILE A 114 15.70 1.84 3.90
N ALA A 115 16.83 1.41 4.47
CA ALA A 115 17.99 0.99 3.66
C ALA A 115 17.66 -0.20 2.75
N GLN A 116 16.86 -1.16 3.23
CA GLN A 116 16.39 -2.30 2.42
C GLN A 116 15.52 -1.86 1.25
N THR A 117 14.58 -0.92 1.46
CA THR A 117 13.75 -0.41 0.35
C THR A 117 14.60 0.24 -0.74
N ALA A 118 15.63 1.02 -0.36
CA ALA A 118 16.56 1.60 -1.32
C ALA A 118 17.36 0.54 -2.10
N GLN A 119 17.84 -0.51 -1.42
CA GLN A 119 18.54 -1.63 -2.08
C GLN A 119 17.66 -2.43 -3.04
N LEU A 120 16.34 -2.49 -2.76
CA LEU A 120 15.36 -3.26 -3.53
C LEU A 120 14.70 -2.43 -4.65
N GLY A 121 15.26 -1.26 -4.96
CA GLY A 121 14.84 -0.44 -6.10
C GLY A 121 13.55 0.32 -5.86
N PHE A 122 13.19 0.62 -4.61
CA PHE A 122 12.08 1.52 -4.33
C PHE A 122 12.43 2.95 -4.73
N THR A 123 11.46 3.62 -5.35
CA THR A 123 11.52 5.04 -5.65
C THR A 123 10.80 5.81 -4.55
N ASP A 124 11.54 6.65 -3.85
CA ASP A 124 11.00 7.57 -2.84
C ASP A 124 10.08 8.61 -3.48
N VAL A 125 8.89 8.81 -2.91
CA VAL A 125 7.89 9.78 -3.38
C VAL A 125 7.42 10.71 -2.25
N LEU A 126 7.34 12.00 -2.57
CA LEU A 126 6.85 13.04 -1.68
C LEU A 126 5.34 13.20 -1.82
N LEU A 127 4.64 13.30 -0.68
CA LEU A 127 3.19 13.49 -0.61
C LEU A 127 2.84 14.77 0.17
N GLY A 128 3.23 15.91 -0.40
CA GLY A 128 3.05 17.22 0.21
C GLY A 128 3.93 17.45 1.46
N PRO A 129 3.84 18.63 2.09
CA PRO A 129 4.73 19.03 3.17
C PRO A 129 4.24 18.61 4.57
N ARG A 130 3.03 18.05 4.68
CA ARG A 130 2.40 17.70 5.97
C ARG A 130 2.61 16.23 6.27
N VAL A 131 2.90 15.91 7.53
CA VAL A 131 2.88 14.52 8.00
C VAL A 131 1.44 14.05 8.01
N LEU A 132 1.15 13.04 7.18
CA LEU A 132 -0.16 12.40 7.10
C LEU A 132 -0.17 11.16 8.00
N ARG A 133 -1.31 10.89 8.62
CA ARG A 133 -1.54 9.59 9.28
C ARG A 133 -1.55 8.47 8.25
N THR A 134 -1.26 7.26 8.68
CA THR A 134 -1.13 6.05 7.85
C THR A 134 -2.27 5.90 6.85
N GLU A 135 -3.50 5.99 7.34
CA GLU A 135 -4.70 5.81 6.52
C GLU A 135 -4.88 6.96 5.52
N THR A 136 -4.60 8.20 5.94
CA THR A 136 -4.65 9.38 5.07
C THR A 136 -3.58 9.32 3.97
N ALA A 137 -2.37 8.87 4.31
CA ALA A 137 -1.27 8.72 3.37
C ALA A 137 -1.61 7.68 2.30
N ALA A 138 -2.13 6.51 2.71
CA ALA A 138 -2.56 5.46 1.79
C ALA A 138 -3.61 5.95 0.79
N LEU A 139 -4.71 6.54 1.28
CA LEU A 139 -5.80 6.99 0.41
C LEU A 139 -5.36 8.14 -0.51
N SER A 140 -4.61 9.10 0.02
CA SER A 140 -4.12 10.22 -0.78
C SER A 140 -3.16 9.77 -1.88
N ALA A 141 -2.27 8.81 -1.59
CA ALA A 141 -1.35 8.26 -2.58
C ALA A 141 -2.08 7.46 -3.67
N ILE A 142 -3.04 6.61 -3.29
CA ILE A 142 -3.85 5.86 -4.27
C ILE A 142 -4.63 6.82 -5.16
N THR A 143 -5.33 7.80 -4.60
CA THR A 143 -6.08 8.80 -5.38
C THR A 143 -5.16 9.57 -6.33
N ALA A 144 -3.99 10.00 -5.87
CA ALA A 144 -3.04 10.71 -6.72
C ALA A 144 -2.47 9.83 -7.85
N LEU A 145 -2.20 8.55 -7.58
CA LEU A 145 -1.78 7.59 -8.62
C LEU A 145 -2.90 7.39 -9.66
N GLN A 146 -4.14 7.21 -9.21
CA GLN A 146 -5.28 7.04 -10.12
C GLN A 146 -5.58 8.29 -10.95
N LEU A 147 -5.47 9.49 -10.37
CA LEU A 147 -5.62 10.74 -11.12
C LEU A 147 -4.53 10.96 -12.17
N THR A 148 -3.32 10.42 -11.93
CA THR A 148 -2.16 10.66 -12.80
C THR A 148 -2.00 9.58 -13.87
N PHE A 149 -2.27 8.32 -13.52
CA PHE A 149 -1.97 7.15 -14.36
C PHE A 149 -3.14 6.18 -14.51
N GLY A 150 -4.23 6.40 -13.79
CA GLY A 150 -5.40 5.54 -13.76
C GLY A 150 -6.61 6.17 -14.42
N ASP A 151 -7.79 5.90 -13.86
CA ASP A 151 -9.09 6.23 -14.44
C ASP A 151 -9.88 7.30 -13.66
N LEU A 152 -9.26 7.94 -12.67
CA LEU A 152 -9.90 9.01 -11.89
C LEU A 152 -9.77 10.41 -12.54
N GLY A 153 -8.85 10.59 -13.50
CA GLY A 153 -8.43 11.89 -14.06
C GLY A 153 -8.86 12.14 -15.49
#